data_AF-A0A936G268-F1
#
_entry.id   AF-A0A936G268-F1
#
_cell.length_a   1.000
_cell.length_b   1.000
_cell.length_c   1.000
_cell.angle_alpha   90.00
_cell.angle_beta   90.00
_cell.angle_gamma   90.00
#
_symmetry.space_group_name_H-M   'P 1'
#
loop_
_entity.id
_entity.type
_entity.pdbx_description
1 polymer ?
#
loop_
_entity_poly.entity_id
_entity_poly.type
_entity_poly.pdbx_seq_one_letter_code
_entity_poly.pdbx_strand_id
1 'polypeptide(L)'
;MTHPGRDRLGWPLRAGLLAVALASWAMLRFEGAMQARLLGSGILAVEFAGGPDRWADIVATNGPLGMSAVRESLRWDVAYIVLYAVVLTILLRRLARTDPSLPHLAPWLPALAAVFDLVEDGCLWASLERPSALLLATAAVCATVKFVLLGAGLGYAVRSWRRGAGRGHRLS
;
A
#
# COMPACT_ATOMS: atom_id res chain seq x y z
N MET A 1 -42.19 -0.87 11.12
CA MET A 1 -41.69 -0.63 9.75
C MET A 1 -40.17 -0.60 9.77
N THR A 2 -39.52 -1.67 9.34
CA THR A 2 -38.07 -1.84 9.32
C THR A 2 -37.48 -1.21 8.06
N HIS A 3 -36.66 -0.16 8.19
CA HIS A 3 -35.94 0.44 7.06
C HIS A 3 -34.96 -0.58 6.42
N PRO A 4 -35.15 -1.02 5.16
CA PRO A 4 -34.28 -2.00 4.50
C PRO A 4 -32.95 -1.42 3.97
N GLY A 5 -32.56 -0.21 4.40
CA GLY A 5 -31.47 0.54 3.78
C GLY A 5 -30.07 0.27 4.31
N ARG A 6 -29.90 -0.58 5.33
CA ARG A 6 -28.74 -0.48 6.24
C ARG A 6 -27.45 -1.18 5.79
N ASP A 7 -27.48 -2.01 4.74
CA ASP A 7 -26.31 -2.84 4.36
C ASP A 7 -25.84 -2.78 2.89
N ARG A 8 -26.37 -1.86 2.07
CA ARG A 8 -25.98 -1.79 0.64
C ARG A 8 -24.48 -1.53 0.41
N LEU A 9 -23.77 -0.97 1.38
CA LEU A 9 -22.33 -0.72 1.32
C LEU A 9 -21.46 -1.81 2.00
N GLY A 10 -22.07 -2.85 2.58
CA GLY A 10 -21.35 -4.00 3.15
C GLY A 10 -20.68 -4.89 2.12
N TRP A 11 -21.45 -5.30 1.11
CA TRP A 11 -20.96 -6.16 0.03
C TRP A 11 -19.83 -5.52 -0.81
N PRO A 12 -19.89 -4.23 -1.25
CA PRO A 12 -18.83 -3.67 -2.09
C PRO A 12 -17.54 -3.48 -1.31
N LEU A 13 -17.61 -3.18 -0.01
CA LEU A 13 -16.42 -3.09 0.84
C LEU A 13 -15.75 -4.47 1.02
N ARG A 14 -16.54 -5.53 1.25
CA ARG A 14 -16.01 -6.90 1.35
C ARG A 14 -15.41 -7.36 0.02
N ALA A 15 -16.09 -7.11 -1.08
CA ALA A 15 -15.58 -7.38 -2.42
C ALA A 15 -14.29 -6.59 -2.71
N GLY A 16 -14.25 -5.31 -2.33
CA GLY A 16 -13.07 -4.46 -2.45
C GLY A 16 -11.89 -4.96 -1.59
N LEU A 17 -12.14 -5.38 -0.35
CA LEU A 17 -11.10 -5.96 0.52
C LEU A 17 -10.58 -7.29 -0.05
N LEU A 18 -11.46 -8.12 -0.61
CA LEU A 18 -11.05 -9.34 -1.30
C LEU A 18 -10.23 -9.00 -2.55
N ALA A 19 -10.65 -8.01 -3.34
CA ALA A 19 -9.92 -7.55 -4.52
C ALA A 19 -8.52 -7.03 -4.14
N VAL A 20 -8.40 -6.25 -3.06
CA VAL A 20 -7.10 -5.83 -2.51
C VAL A 20 -6.27 -7.05 -2.13
N ALA A 21 -6.83 -8.00 -1.38
CA ALA A 21 -6.10 -9.21 -0.97
C ALA A 21 -5.60 -10.05 -2.16
N LEU A 22 -6.43 -10.21 -3.20
CA LEU A 22 -6.06 -10.89 -4.43
C LEU A 22 -4.99 -10.12 -5.22
N ALA A 23 -5.10 -8.80 -5.29
CA ALA A 23 -4.11 -7.95 -5.94
C ALA A 23 -2.77 -7.98 -5.19
N SER A 24 -2.79 -7.90 -3.85
CA SER A 24 -1.58 -8.06 -3.03
C SER A 24 -0.95 -9.44 -3.24
N TRP A 25 -1.76 -10.50 -3.33
CA TRP A 25 -1.26 -11.85 -3.62
C TRP A 25 -0.63 -11.94 -5.03
N ALA A 26 -1.21 -11.28 -6.03
CA ALA A 26 -0.63 -11.20 -7.36
C ALA A 26 0.69 -10.41 -7.34
N MET A 27 0.76 -9.30 -6.61
CA MET A 27 1.99 -8.51 -6.44
C MET A 27 3.11 -9.32 -5.78
N LEU A 28 2.78 -10.17 -4.80
CA LEU A 28 3.74 -11.10 -4.19
C LEU A 28 4.32 -12.13 -5.19
N ARG A 29 3.65 -12.39 -6.33
CA ARG A 29 4.23 -13.22 -7.39
C ARG A 29 5.34 -12.50 -8.16
N PHE A 30 5.20 -11.18 -8.38
CA PHE A 30 6.28 -10.36 -8.93
C PHE A 30 7.46 -10.31 -7.97
N GLU A 31 7.19 -10.12 -6.67
CA GLU A 31 8.22 -10.20 -5.62
C GLU A 31 8.93 -11.56 -5.64
N GLY A 32 8.17 -12.65 -5.78
CA GLY A 32 8.73 -13.99 -5.97
C GLY A 32 9.64 -14.08 -7.19
N ALA A 33 9.27 -13.48 -8.33
CA ALA A 33 10.14 -13.44 -9.51
C ALA A 33 11.41 -12.58 -9.30
N MET A 34 11.32 -11.52 -8.49
CA MET A 34 12.44 -10.66 -8.11
C MET A 34 13.39 -11.36 -7.11
N GLN A 35 12.85 -12.15 -6.19
CA GLN A 35 13.60 -12.85 -5.13
C GLN A 35 14.07 -14.27 -5.52
N ALA A 36 13.41 -14.94 -6.48
CA ALA A 36 13.63 -16.36 -6.80
C ALA A 36 15.01 -16.68 -7.42
N ARG A 37 15.84 -15.69 -7.68
CA ARG A 37 17.25 -15.92 -8.03
C ARG A 37 18.12 -15.46 -6.87
N LEU A 38 18.54 -16.46 -6.09
CA LEU A 38 19.45 -16.38 -4.94
C LEU A 38 20.27 -15.09 -4.92
N LEU A 39 19.94 -14.22 -3.94
CA LEU A 39 20.50 -12.89 -3.63
C LEU A 39 19.70 -11.68 -4.14
N GLY A 40 18.70 -11.84 -5.01
CA GLY A 40 17.85 -10.73 -5.50
C GLY A 40 17.21 -9.90 -4.38
N SER A 41 17.32 -8.58 -4.50
CA SER A 41 16.71 -7.63 -3.58
C SER A 41 15.27 -7.34 -4.03
N GLY A 42 14.31 -7.55 -3.12
CA GLY A 42 12.88 -7.36 -3.35
C GLY A 42 12.48 -5.92 -3.70
N ILE A 43 11.21 -5.70 -4.02
CA ILE A 43 10.71 -4.37 -4.39
C ILE A 43 11.04 -3.33 -3.30
N LEU A 44 10.92 -3.68 -2.02
CA LEU A 44 11.27 -2.79 -0.91
C LEU A 44 12.73 -2.31 -0.97
N ALA A 45 13.66 -3.14 -1.44
CA ALA A 45 15.05 -2.69 -1.57
C ALA A 45 15.18 -1.61 -2.64
N VAL A 46 14.43 -1.72 -3.73
CA VAL A 46 14.33 -0.73 -4.81
C VAL A 46 13.74 0.57 -4.27
N GLU A 47 12.62 0.51 -3.55
CA GLU A 47 11.96 1.67 -2.93
C GLU A 47 12.89 2.41 -1.94
N PHE A 48 13.66 1.64 -1.15
CA PHE A 48 14.58 2.17 -0.14
C PHE A 48 16.04 2.23 -0.61
N ALA A 49 16.27 2.27 -1.92
CA ALA A 49 17.62 2.42 -2.46
C ALA A 49 18.26 3.72 -1.94
N GLY A 50 17.50 4.83 -1.94
CA GLY A 50 17.85 6.10 -1.29
C GLY A 50 19.03 6.86 -1.90
N GLY A 51 19.87 6.22 -2.69
CA GLY A 51 21.01 6.83 -3.36
C GLY A 51 21.62 5.95 -4.46
N PRO A 52 22.51 6.53 -5.30
CA PRO A 52 23.00 5.87 -6.52
C PRO A 52 23.84 4.62 -6.26
N ASP A 53 24.66 4.61 -5.20
CA ASP A 53 25.55 3.48 -4.90
C ASP A 53 24.73 2.23 -4.58
N ARG A 54 23.77 2.35 -3.66
CA ARG A 54 22.87 1.26 -3.28
C ARG A 54 21.97 0.84 -4.44
N TRP A 55 21.55 1.79 -5.29
CA TRP A 55 20.81 1.46 -6.51
C TRP A 55 21.65 0.63 -7.49
N ALA A 56 22.93 0.97 -7.67
CA ALA A 56 23.84 0.19 -8.51
C ALA A 56 24.01 -1.24 -7.97
N ASP A 57 24.14 -1.40 -6.66
CA ASP A 57 24.20 -2.72 -6.01
C ASP A 57 22.93 -3.54 -6.27
N ILE A 58 21.75 -2.92 -6.14
CA ILE A 58 20.45 -3.54 -6.41
C ILE A 58 20.37 -3.97 -7.88
N VAL A 59 20.74 -3.11 -8.81
CA VAL A 59 20.73 -3.41 -10.25
C VAL A 59 21.69 -4.55 -10.58
N ALA A 60 22.89 -4.55 -10.02
CA ALA A 60 23.87 -5.61 -10.20
C ALA A 60 23.39 -6.94 -9.65
N THR A 61 22.74 -6.91 -8.48
CA THR A 61 22.21 -8.10 -7.79
C THR A 61 20.99 -8.67 -8.49
N ASN A 62 20.05 -7.83 -8.91
CA ASN A 62 18.81 -8.24 -9.58
C ASN A 62 19.04 -8.65 -11.04
N GLY A 63 20.07 -8.08 -11.68
CA GLY A 63 20.38 -8.30 -13.09
C GLY A 63 19.27 -7.87 -14.06
N PRO A 64 19.43 -8.12 -15.37
CA PRO A 64 18.49 -7.65 -16.39
C PRO A 64 17.06 -8.18 -16.20
N LEU A 65 16.93 -9.44 -15.78
CA LEU A 65 15.62 -10.06 -15.57
C LEU A 65 14.93 -9.54 -14.31
N GLY A 66 15.65 -9.37 -13.20
CA GLY A 66 15.09 -8.76 -12.00
C GLY A 66 14.66 -7.31 -12.26
N MET A 67 15.47 -6.53 -13.00
CA MET A 67 15.09 -5.17 -13.38
C MET A 67 13.91 -5.12 -14.37
N SER A 68 13.74 -6.14 -15.21
CA SER A 68 12.53 -6.27 -16.03
C SER A 68 11.28 -6.52 -15.18
N ALA A 69 11.40 -7.31 -14.10
CA ALA A 69 10.34 -7.53 -13.14
C ALA A 69 10.02 -6.27 -12.32
N VAL A 70 11.03 -5.48 -11.93
CA VAL A 70 10.82 -4.15 -11.31
C VAL A 70 9.97 -3.28 -12.23
N ARG A 71 10.34 -3.16 -13.50
CA ARG A 71 9.60 -2.36 -14.48
C ARG A 71 8.17 -2.85 -14.64
N GLU A 72 7.95 -4.15 -14.70
CA GLU A 72 6.60 -4.71 -14.81
C GLU A 72 5.79 -4.47 -13.54
N SER A 73 6.39 -4.63 -12.34
CA SER A 73 5.76 -4.31 -11.06
C SER A 73 5.24 -2.88 -11.03
N LEU A 74 6.10 -1.89 -11.37
CA LEU A 74 5.73 -0.47 -11.40
C LEU A 74 4.57 -0.16 -12.36
N ARG A 75 4.40 -0.92 -13.45
CA ARG A 75 3.26 -0.74 -14.37
C ARG A 75 1.93 -1.13 -13.72
N TRP A 76 1.95 -2.22 -12.97
CA TRP A 76 0.76 -2.71 -12.26
C TRP A 76 0.48 -1.95 -10.97
N ASP A 77 1.51 -1.31 -10.40
CA ASP A 77 1.41 -0.67 -9.10
C ASP A 77 0.42 0.49 -9.10
N VAL A 78 0.38 1.30 -10.17
CA VAL A 78 -0.64 2.37 -10.31
C VAL A 78 -2.08 1.84 -10.12
N ALA A 79 -2.41 0.69 -10.69
CA ALA A 79 -3.73 0.09 -10.54
C ALA A 79 -3.96 -0.41 -9.10
N TYR A 80 -2.93 -0.99 -8.48
CA TYR A 80 -2.95 -1.43 -7.09
C TYR A 80 -3.11 -0.25 -6.12
N ILE A 81 -2.41 0.86 -6.36
CA ILE A 81 -2.48 2.10 -5.60
C ILE A 81 -3.90 2.64 -5.57
N VAL A 82 -4.53 2.80 -6.74
CA VAL A 82 -5.91 3.26 -6.83
C VAL A 82 -6.85 2.32 -6.06
N LEU A 83 -6.67 1.01 -6.23
CA LEU A 83 -7.51 0.01 -5.59
C LEU A 83 -7.42 0.07 -4.06
N TYR A 84 -6.22 0.00 -3.49
CA TYR A 84 -6.06 0.04 -2.04
C TYR A 84 -6.50 1.39 -1.48
N ALA A 85 -6.19 2.50 -2.16
CA ALA A 85 -6.51 3.85 -1.68
C ALA A 85 -8.02 4.02 -1.51
N VAL A 86 -8.79 3.60 -2.51
CA VAL A 86 -10.27 3.67 -2.49
C VAL A 86 -10.83 2.76 -1.39
N VAL A 87 -10.42 1.50 -1.36
CA VAL A 87 -10.96 0.50 -0.42
C VAL A 87 -10.67 0.87 1.03
N LEU A 88 -9.42 1.23 1.35
CA LEU A 88 -9.01 1.60 2.70
C LEU A 88 -9.62 2.94 3.14
N THR A 89 -9.77 3.91 2.23
CA THR A 89 -10.46 5.17 2.51
C THR A 89 -11.93 4.92 2.87
N ILE A 90 -12.64 4.08 2.10
CA ILE A 90 -14.03 3.72 2.40
C ILE A 90 -14.13 2.99 3.74
N LEU A 91 -13.21 2.06 4.02
CA LEU A 91 -13.12 1.35 5.29
C LEU A 91 -13.01 2.32 6.46
N LEU A 92 -12.03 3.23 6.43
CA LEU A 92 -11.80 4.17 7.54
C LEU A 92 -12.90 5.22 7.65
N ARG A 93 -13.50 5.67 6.55
CA ARG A 93 -14.71 6.52 6.59
C ARG A 93 -15.88 5.82 7.26
N ARG A 94 -16.07 4.52 7.02
CA ARG A 94 -17.11 3.73 7.69
C ARG A 94 -16.82 3.57 9.17
N LEU A 95 -15.58 3.28 9.53
CA LEU A 95 -15.16 3.16 10.94
C LEU A 95 -15.33 4.49 11.69
N ALA A 96 -14.96 5.62 11.10
CA ALA A 96 -15.15 6.94 11.72
C ALA A 96 -16.61 7.26 12.09
N ARG A 97 -17.58 6.70 11.37
CA ARG A 97 -19.02 6.84 11.69
C ARG A 97 -19.47 6.00 12.89
N THR A 98 -18.68 5.01 13.29
CA THR A 98 -19.05 4.02 14.32
C THR A 98 -18.11 4.03 15.52
N ASP A 99 -16.90 4.57 15.36
CA ASP A 99 -15.91 4.76 16.41
C ASP A 99 -15.59 6.26 16.56
N PRO A 100 -16.22 6.95 17.53
CA PRO A 100 -15.97 8.38 17.77
C PRO A 100 -14.55 8.67 18.26
N SER A 101 -13.75 7.64 18.60
CA SER A 101 -12.35 7.81 18.99
C SER A 101 -11.37 7.82 17.81
N LEU A 102 -11.86 7.64 16.58
CA LEU A 102 -11.01 7.75 15.39
C LEU A 102 -10.67 9.23 15.14
N PRO A 103 -9.39 9.59 14.93
CA PRO A 103 -9.02 10.95 14.58
C PRO A 103 -9.70 11.40 13.27
N HIS A 104 -10.02 12.69 13.15
CA HIS A 104 -10.70 13.23 11.97
C HIS A 104 -9.91 13.02 10.66
N LEU A 105 -8.57 12.95 10.74
CA LEU A 105 -7.68 12.70 9.61
C LEU A 105 -7.57 11.23 9.22
N ALA A 106 -7.95 10.30 10.11
CA ALA A 106 -7.77 8.87 9.87
C ALA A 106 -8.38 8.40 8.52
N PRO A 107 -9.57 8.85 8.11
CA PRO A 107 -10.16 8.47 6.82
C PRO A 107 -9.38 8.95 5.59
N TRP A 108 -8.49 9.93 5.74
CA TRP A 108 -7.70 10.49 4.64
C TRP A 108 -6.31 9.87 4.52
N LEU A 109 -5.85 9.12 5.53
CA LEU A 109 -4.52 8.52 5.54
C LEU A 109 -4.24 7.64 4.31
N PRO A 110 -5.14 6.76 3.85
CA PRO A 110 -4.86 5.92 2.68
C PRO A 110 -4.78 6.72 1.38
N ALA A 111 -5.59 7.78 1.25
CA ALA A 111 -5.54 8.66 0.09
C ALA A 111 -4.24 9.48 0.06
N LEU A 112 -3.78 9.97 1.22
CA LEU A 112 -2.48 10.64 1.32
C LEU A 112 -1.33 9.67 1.03
N ALA A 113 -1.39 8.44 1.56
CA ALA A 113 -0.39 7.42 1.27
C ALA A 113 -0.27 7.15 -0.24
N ALA A 114 -1.39 7.04 -0.94
CA ALA A 114 -1.44 6.85 -2.38
C ALA A 114 -0.78 7.98 -3.17
N VAL A 115 -0.87 9.24 -2.69
CA VAL A 115 -0.16 10.36 -3.31
C VAL A 115 1.35 10.19 -3.20
N PHE A 116 1.85 9.79 -2.02
CA PHE A 116 3.27 9.51 -1.83
C PHE A 116 3.73 8.31 -2.67
N ASP A 117 2.91 7.27 -2.75
CA ASP A 117 3.17 6.07 -3.57
C ASP A 117 3.31 6.41 -5.05
N LEU A 118 2.42 7.24 -5.61
CA LEU A 118 2.50 7.68 -7.01
C LEU A 118 3.75 8.53 -7.28
N VAL A 119 4.16 9.37 -6.34
CA VAL A 119 5.39 10.18 -6.47
C VAL A 119 6.62 9.29 -6.45
N GLU A 120 6.65 8.33 -5.55
CA GLU A 120 7.71 7.33 -5.49
C GLU A 120 7.81 6.52 -6.77
N ASP A 121 6.70 5.92 -7.24
CA ASP A 121 6.65 5.15 -8.48
C ASP A 121 7.18 5.94 -9.66
N GLY A 122 6.79 7.21 -9.77
CA GLY A 122 7.30 8.12 -10.79
C GLY A 122 8.81 8.33 -10.69
N CYS A 123 9.33 8.49 -9.47
CA CYS A 123 10.77 8.65 -9.22
C CYS A 123 11.56 7.38 -9.53
N LEU A 124 11.03 6.20 -9.15
CA LEU A 124 11.63 4.90 -9.46
C LEU A 124 11.61 4.63 -10.95
N TRP A 125 10.49 4.92 -11.62
CA TRP A 125 10.36 4.77 -13.06
C TRP A 125 11.40 5.61 -13.81
N ALA A 126 11.54 6.89 -13.46
CA ALA A 126 12.56 7.76 -14.03
C ALA A 126 13.99 7.24 -13.75
N SER A 127 14.21 6.66 -12.57
CA SER A 127 15.50 6.09 -12.17
C SER A 127 15.88 4.82 -12.92
N LEU A 128 14.92 4.12 -13.53
CA LEU A 128 15.21 2.99 -14.44
C LEU A 128 15.97 3.43 -15.70
N GLU A 129 15.79 4.67 -16.15
CA GLU A 129 16.46 5.22 -17.32
C GLU A 129 17.70 6.03 -16.94
N ARG A 130 17.55 6.92 -15.96
CA ARG A 130 18.61 7.83 -15.50
C ARG A 130 18.57 7.96 -13.99
N PRO A 131 19.26 7.06 -13.24
CA PRO A 131 19.28 7.15 -11.78
C PRO A 131 19.95 8.44 -11.35
N SER A 132 19.36 9.11 -10.37
CA SER A 132 19.94 10.29 -9.73
C SER A 132 19.72 10.24 -8.23
N ALA A 133 20.64 10.85 -7.47
CA ALA A 133 20.54 10.88 -6.02
C ALA A 133 19.21 11.53 -5.54
N LEU A 134 18.75 12.59 -6.22
CA LEU A 134 17.52 13.28 -5.86
C LEU A 134 16.28 12.39 -6.08
N LEU A 135 16.18 11.70 -7.23
CA LEU A 135 15.04 10.82 -7.52
C LEU A 135 14.99 9.66 -6.51
N LEU A 136 16.11 9.00 -6.28
CA LEU A 136 16.19 7.86 -5.38
C LEU A 136 15.95 8.24 -3.91
N ALA A 137 16.44 9.41 -3.47
CA ALA A 137 16.16 9.93 -2.14
C ALA A 137 14.68 10.32 -1.99
N THR A 138 14.10 10.95 -3.01
CA THR A 138 12.67 11.31 -3.01
C THR A 138 11.80 10.06 -2.95
N ALA A 139 12.10 9.05 -3.76
CA ALA A 139 11.42 7.75 -3.71
C ALA A 139 11.48 7.14 -2.30
N ALA A 140 12.67 7.05 -1.69
CA ALA A 140 12.81 6.48 -0.35
C ALA A 140 12.07 7.26 0.75
N VAL A 141 12.04 8.60 0.68
CA VAL A 141 11.27 9.43 1.60
C VAL A 141 9.76 9.21 1.40
N CYS A 142 9.29 9.22 0.16
CA CYS A 142 7.90 8.96 -0.18
C CYS A 142 7.47 7.55 0.27
N ALA A 143 8.29 6.53 0.03
CA ALA A 143 8.10 5.17 0.51
C ALA A 143 7.99 5.12 2.04
N THR A 144 8.88 5.82 2.75
CA THR A 144 8.81 5.90 4.22
C THR A 144 7.49 6.50 4.69
N VAL A 145 7.08 7.62 4.09
CA VAL A 145 5.85 8.33 4.46
C VAL A 145 4.61 7.48 4.13
N LYS A 146 4.54 6.83 2.95
CA LYS A 146 3.40 5.96 2.59
C LYS A 146 3.23 4.83 3.60
N PHE A 147 4.32 4.15 4.00
CA PHE A 147 4.22 3.05 4.96
C PHE A 147 3.78 3.51 6.35
N VAL A 148 4.24 4.67 6.81
CA VAL A 148 3.77 5.26 8.08
C VAL A 148 2.28 5.56 8.02
N LEU A 149 1.80 6.18 6.93
CA LEU A 149 0.39 6.52 6.75
C LEU A 149 -0.50 5.28 6.65
N LEU A 150 -0.11 4.29 5.86
CA LEU A 150 -0.83 3.02 5.74
C LEU A 150 -0.81 2.24 7.06
N GLY A 151 0.33 2.15 7.73
CA GLY A 151 0.47 1.52 9.03
C GLY A 151 -0.42 2.16 10.09
N ALA A 152 -0.47 3.49 10.14
CA ALA A 152 -1.36 4.22 11.03
C ALA A 152 -2.84 3.95 10.69
N GLY A 153 -3.21 4.01 9.40
CA GLY A 153 -4.57 3.71 8.93
C GLY A 153 -5.03 2.29 9.32
N LEU A 154 -4.20 1.29 9.06
CA LEU A 154 -4.47 -0.11 9.45
C LEU A 154 -4.53 -0.27 10.97
N GLY A 155 -3.63 0.39 11.71
CA GLY A 155 -3.63 0.40 13.17
C GLY A 155 -4.95 0.94 13.74
N TYR A 156 -5.47 2.04 13.18
CA TYR A 156 -6.79 2.56 13.53
C TYR A 156 -7.91 1.58 13.22
N ALA A 157 -7.86 0.92 12.05
CA ALA A 157 -8.86 -0.06 11.66
C ALA A 157 -8.92 -1.26 12.63
N VAL A 158 -7.76 -1.83 12.97
CA VAL A 158 -7.64 -2.94 13.92
C VAL A 158 -8.10 -2.54 15.31
N ARG A 159 -7.67 -1.36 15.79
CA ARG A 159 -8.09 -0.83 17.11
C ARG A 159 -9.60 -0.66 17.19
N SER A 160 -10.19 -0.10 16.14
CA SER A 160 -11.64 0.14 16.06
C SER A 160 -12.41 -1.18 16.06
N TRP A 161 -11.95 -2.16 15.27
CA TRP A 161 -12.55 -3.50 15.22
C TRP A 161 -12.51 -4.22 16.58
N ARG A 162 -11.36 -4.20 17.28
CA ARG A 162 -11.22 -4.79 18.62
C ARG A 162 -12.16 -4.15 19.64
N ARG A 163 -12.33 -2.82 19.61
CA ARG A 163 -13.26 -2.10 20.48
C ARG A 163 -14.73 -2.44 20.18
N GLY A 164 -15.07 -2.63 18.90
CA GLY A 164 -16.40 -3.08 18.49
C GLY A 164 -16.73 -4.48 18.99
N ALA A 165 -15.81 -5.43 18.83
CA ALA A 165 -15.99 -6.82 19.29
C ALA A 165 -16.16 -6.92 20.81
N GLY A 166 -15.40 -6.13 21.58
CA GLY A 166 -15.50 -6.12 23.05
C GLY A 166 -16.80 -5.52 23.61
N ARG A 167 -17.55 -4.73 22.82
CA ARG A 167 -18.87 -4.22 23.22
C ARG A 167 -19.99 -5.24 23.01
N GLY A 168 -19.86 -6.13 22.02
CA GLY A 168 -20.84 -7.19 21.76
C GLY A 168 -20.93 -8.23 22.87
N HIS A 169 -19.83 -8.50 23.58
CA HIS A 169 -19.79 -9.46 24.69
C HIS A 169 -20.31 -8.93 26.03
N ARG A 170 -20.57 -7.62 26.19
CA ARG A 170 -21.09 -7.07 27.45
C ARG A 170 -22.62 -6.95 27.51
N LEU A 171 -23.31 -7.36 26.46
CA LEU A 171 -24.76 -7.22 26.31
C LEU A 171 -25.48 -8.57 26.07
N SER A 172 -24.76 -9.69 26.22
CA SER A 172 -25.30 -11.06 26.21
C SER A 172 -25.17 -11.67 27.59
#